data_AF-A0A2G6UCS2-F1
#
_entry.id   AF-A0A2G6UCS2-F1
#
_cell.length_a   1.000
_cell.length_b   1.000
_cell.length_c   1.000
_cell.angle_alpha   90.00
_cell.angle_beta   90.00
_cell.angle_gamma   90.00
#
_symmetry.space_group_name_H-M   'P 1'
#
loop_
_entity.id
_entity.type
_entity.pdbx_description
1 polymer ?
#
loop_
_entity_poly.entity_id
_entity_poly.type
_entity_poly.pdbx_seq_one_letter_code
_entity_poly.pdbx_strand_id
1 'polypeptide(L)'
;MSNVKIYKNGKLKLDSGTYWDYEEFKKLHGYYSIIDLLMKLLEDKIDLSQKIMQQHNFILSKEEKDIIAKKMEEYIEKDIHDFKEAEDLEDYINIYYKNKLYKMPFKRSELSLERKLLKAMSLYDKFNDPNNSNIIEIKFN
;
A
#
# COMPACT_ATOMS: atom_id res chain seq x y z
N MET A 1 -4.43 -9.76 -17.73
CA MET A 1 -4.24 -8.89 -16.56
C MET A 1 -5.61 -8.71 -15.94
N SER A 2 -5.77 -9.06 -14.66
CA SER A 2 -7.02 -8.83 -13.94
C SER A 2 -6.94 -7.47 -13.24
N ASN A 3 -8.02 -6.70 -13.24
CA ASN A 3 -8.06 -5.46 -12.50
C ASN A 3 -8.49 -5.74 -11.07
N VAL A 4 -7.75 -5.19 -10.11
CA VAL A 4 -8.10 -5.27 -8.69
C VAL A 4 -8.71 -3.95 -8.28
N LYS A 5 -9.92 -4.04 -7.70
CA LYS A 5 -10.66 -2.90 -7.16
C LYS A 5 -10.76 -3.02 -5.65
N ILE A 6 -10.38 -1.96 -4.95
CA ILE A 6 -10.51 -1.86 -3.49
C ILE A 6 -11.61 -0.87 -3.15
N TYR A 7 -12.59 -1.31 -2.37
CA TYR A 7 -13.65 -0.49 -1.83
C TYR A 7 -13.48 -0.32 -0.33
N LYS A 8 -13.78 0.88 0.17
CA LYS A 8 -13.88 1.20 1.59
C LYS A 8 -15.28 1.71 1.86
N ASN A 9 -16.07 0.97 2.64
CA ASN A 9 -17.49 1.22 2.89
C ASN A 9 -18.29 1.39 1.58
N GLY A 10 -18.11 0.46 0.64
CA GLY A 10 -18.76 0.50 -0.67
C GLY A 10 -18.26 1.60 -1.63
N LYS A 11 -17.35 2.49 -1.22
CA LYS A 11 -16.78 3.53 -2.09
C LYS A 11 -15.46 3.06 -2.68
N LEU A 12 -15.33 3.15 -4.01
CA LEU A 12 -14.10 2.82 -4.73
C LEU A 12 -12.94 3.71 -4.24
N LYS A 13 -11.82 3.08 -3.86
CA LYS A 13 -10.60 3.75 -3.40
C LYS A 13 -9.40 3.48 -4.28
N LEU A 14 -9.40 2.37 -5.00
CA LEU A 14 -8.33 1.99 -5.91
C LEU A 14 -8.92 1.13 -7.03
N ASP A 15 -8.50 1.41 -8.26
CA ASP A 15 -8.73 0.59 -9.44
C ASP A 15 -7.40 0.52 -10.17
N SER A 16 -6.79 -0.65 -10.22
CA SER A 16 -5.45 -0.83 -10.80
C SER A 16 -5.31 -2.23 -11.36
N GLY A 17 -4.58 -2.33 -12.47
CA GLY A 17 -4.10 -3.61 -12.96
C GLY A 17 -3.09 -4.21 -11.97
N THR A 18 -2.98 -5.54 -12.00
CA THR A 18 -1.96 -6.29 -11.26
C THR A 18 -1.06 -7.04 -12.23
N TYR A 19 0.24 -7.08 -11.93
CA TYR A 19 1.12 -8.10 -12.48
C TYR A 19 1.07 -9.30 -11.54
N TRP A 20 0.84 -10.50 -12.07
CA TRP A 20 0.83 -11.71 -11.23
C TRP A 20 2.22 -12.06 -10.72
N ASP A 21 3.26 -11.69 -11.47
CA ASP A 21 4.64 -11.69 -10.99
C ASP A 21 5.01 -10.29 -10.45
N TYR A 22 4.56 -10.01 -9.23
CA TYR A 22 4.88 -8.76 -8.55
C TYR A 22 6.37 -8.64 -8.18
N GLU A 23 7.13 -9.74 -8.15
CA GLU A 23 8.57 -9.72 -7.95
C GLU A 23 9.31 -9.28 -9.23
N GLU A 24 8.82 -9.66 -10.41
CA GLU A 24 9.32 -9.12 -11.69
C GLU A 24 9.09 -7.60 -11.78
N PHE A 25 7.89 -7.12 -11.43
CA PHE A 25 7.61 -5.67 -11.39
C PHE A 25 8.61 -4.95 -10.48
N LYS A 26 8.83 -5.45 -9.27
CA LYS A 26 9.81 -4.87 -8.33
C LYS A 26 11.23 -4.91 -8.85
N LYS A 27 11.66 -6.00 -9.50
CA LYS A 27 13.00 -6.09 -10.10
C LYS A 27 13.20 -5.04 -11.19
N LEU A 28 12.18 -4.80 -12.00
CA LEU A 28 12.23 -3.83 -13.10
C LEU A 28 12.14 -2.38 -12.62
N HIS A 29 11.30 -2.11 -11.61
CA HIS A 29 10.96 -0.76 -11.19
C HIS A 29 11.55 -0.34 -9.84
N GLY A 30 12.19 -1.24 -9.09
CA GLY A 30 12.76 -0.95 -7.77
C GLY A 30 11.75 -0.81 -6.63
N TYR A 31 10.45 -0.88 -6.91
CA TYR A 31 9.37 -0.80 -5.92
C TYR A 31 8.18 -1.67 -6.35
N TYR A 32 7.29 -2.01 -5.40
CA TYR A 32 6.01 -2.66 -5.71
C TYR A 32 4.96 -1.60 -6.08
N SER A 33 4.12 -1.85 -7.10
CA SER A 33 2.90 -1.05 -7.26
C SER A 33 1.99 -1.18 -6.02
N ILE A 34 0.95 -0.35 -5.91
CA ILE A 34 0.05 -0.38 -4.74
C ILE A 34 -0.60 -1.75 -4.58
N ILE A 35 -1.01 -2.38 -5.68
CA ILE A 35 -1.63 -3.72 -5.67
C ILE A 35 -0.58 -4.80 -5.43
N ASP A 36 0.58 -4.71 -6.09
CA ASP A 36 1.67 -5.66 -5.90
C ASP A 36 2.14 -5.69 -4.44
N LEU A 37 2.20 -4.52 -3.79
CA LEU A 37 2.51 -4.40 -2.37
C LEU A 37 1.44 -5.07 -1.52
N LEU A 38 0.16 -4.85 -1.83
CA LEU A 38 -0.95 -5.52 -1.15
C LEU A 38 -0.84 -7.05 -1.27
N MET A 39 -0.59 -7.56 -2.48
CA MET A 39 -0.41 -9.00 -2.70
C MET A 39 0.79 -9.53 -1.91
N LYS A 40 1.91 -8.82 -1.93
CA LYS A 40 3.11 -9.18 -1.16
C LYS A 40 2.83 -9.27 0.34
N LEU A 41 2.10 -8.32 0.90
CA LEU A 41 1.76 -8.30 2.34
C LEU A 41 0.82 -9.44 2.74
N LEU A 42 0.03 -9.94 1.79
CA LEU A 42 -0.97 -10.99 1.97
C LEU A 42 -0.43 -12.40 1.70
N GLU A 43 0.77 -12.54 1.14
CA GLU A 43 1.30 -13.84 0.68
C GLU A 43 1.44 -14.87 1.80
N ASP A 44 1.80 -14.44 3.02
CA ASP A 44 1.98 -15.32 4.18
C ASP A 44 0.66 -15.86 4.77
N LYS A 45 -0.49 -15.32 4.35
CA LYS A 45 -1.82 -15.75 4.78
C LYS A 45 -2.41 -16.66 3.72
N ILE A 46 -2.24 -17.97 3.90
CA ILE A 46 -2.63 -19.01 2.93
C ILE A 46 -4.04 -18.78 2.37
N ASP A 47 -5.04 -18.55 3.22
CA ASP A 47 -6.43 -18.36 2.78
C ASP A 47 -6.62 -17.11 1.91
N LEU A 48 -5.96 -16.00 2.24
CA LEU A 48 -6.03 -14.77 1.45
C LEU A 48 -5.25 -14.90 0.14
N SER A 49 -4.07 -15.51 0.19
CA SER A 49 -3.28 -15.83 -0.99
C SER A 49 -4.06 -16.71 -1.97
N GLN A 50 -4.76 -17.75 -1.48
CA GLN A 50 -5.63 -18.59 -2.30
C GLN A 50 -6.79 -17.80 -2.92
N LYS A 51 -7.48 -16.95 -2.14
CA LYS A 51 -8.55 -16.08 -2.68
C LYS A 51 -8.03 -15.16 -3.77
N ILE A 52 -6.83 -14.59 -3.61
CA ILE A 52 -6.17 -13.75 -4.61
C ILE A 52 -5.83 -14.56 -5.86
N MET A 53 -5.18 -15.72 -5.72
CA MET A 53 -4.81 -16.58 -6.85
C MET A 53 -6.03 -17.05 -7.65
N GLN A 54 -7.14 -17.35 -6.97
CA GLN A 54 -8.40 -17.76 -7.58
C GLN A 54 -9.25 -16.57 -8.07
N GLN A 55 -8.81 -15.33 -7.84
CA GLN A 55 -9.54 -14.11 -8.18
C GLN A 55 -10.94 -14.05 -7.55
N HIS A 56 -11.10 -14.65 -6.37
CA HIS A 56 -12.35 -14.59 -5.64
C HIS A 56 -12.50 -13.24 -4.95
N ASN A 57 -13.67 -12.62 -5.06
CA ASN A 57 -13.97 -11.40 -4.30
C ASN A 57 -14.02 -11.72 -2.81
N PHE A 58 -13.48 -10.83 -1.97
CA PHE A 58 -13.52 -11.02 -0.51
C PHE A 58 -13.58 -9.71 0.27
N ILE A 59 -14.01 -9.83 1.52
CA ILE A 59 -14.02 -8.76 2.51
C ILE A 59 -12.99 -9.11 3.56
N LEU A 60 -12.18 -8.13 3.96
CA LEU A 60 -11.21 -8.33 5.03
C LEU A 60 -11.90 -8.29 6.39
N SER A 61 -11.62 -9.30 7.20
CA SER A 61 -11.98 -9.31 8.61
C SER A 61 -11.19 -8.24 9.38
N LYS A 62 -11.62 -7.94 10.60
CA LYS A 62 -10.88 -7.01 11.47
C LYS A 62 -9.44 -7.48 11.70
N GLU A 63 -9.26 -8.75 12.03
CA GLU A 63 -7.93 -9.32 12.26
C GLU A 63 -7.04 -9.19 11.02
N GLU A 64 -7.58 -9.48 9.83
CA GLU A 64 -6.83 -9.35 8.58
C GLU A 64 -6.46 -7.90 8.29
N LYS A 65 -7.37 -6.94 8.51
CA LYS A 65 -7.07 -5.50 8.40
C LYS A 65 -5.95 -5.09 9.35
N ASP A 66 -6.02 -5.51 10.61
CA ASP A 66 -5.03 -5.17 11.64
C ASP A 66 -3.64 -5.74 11.29
N ILE A 67 -3.59 -6.98 10.78
CA ILE A 67 -2.34 -7.62 10.33
C ILE A 67 -1.75 -6.87 9.14
N ILE A 68 -2.57 -6.54 8.14
CA ILE A 68 -2.15 -5.83 6.94
C ILE A 68 -1.63 -4.43 7.31
N ALA A 69 -2.36 -3.71 8.17
CA ALA A 69 -1.95 -2.41 8.68
C ALA A 69 -0.60 -2.51 9.42
N LYS A 70 -0.44 -3.48 10.32
CA LYS A 70 0.82 -3.70 11.05
C LYS A 70 1.99 -3.99 10.12
N LYS A 71 1.83 -4.88 9.14
CA LYS A 71 2.90 -5.16 8.17
C LYS A 71 3.23 -3.94 7.31
N MET A 72 2.25 -3.11 6.98
CA MET A 72 2.51 -1.82 6.30
C MET A 72 3.29 -0.86 7.18
N GLU A 73 2.95 -0.74 8.46
CA GLU A 73 3.71 0.09 9.40
C GLU A 73 5.15 -0.38 9.51
N GLU A 74 5.39 -1.69 9.68
CA GLU A 74 6.74 -2.27 9.71
C GLU A 74 7.51 -2.00 8.40
N TYR A 75 6.83 -2.11 7.25
CA TYR A 75 7.41 -1.82 5.94
C TYR A 75 7.79 -0.34 5.78
N ILE A 76 6.96 0.57 6.30
CA ILE A 76 7.20 2.02 6.26
C ILE A 76 8.31 2.41 7.25
N GLU A 77 8.20 1.97 8.50
CA GLU A 77 9.10 2.32 9.60
C GLU A 77 10.54 1.86 9.36
N LYS A 78 10.71 0.77 8.60
CA LYS A 78 12.03 0.30 8.18
C LYS A 78 12.82 1.36 7.42
N ASP A 79 12.16 2.19 6.60
CA ASP A 79 12.85 3.08 5.66
C ASP A 79 12.48 4.56 5.83
N ILE A 80 11.49 4.90 6.67
CA ILE A 80 11.04 6.29 6.87
C ILE A 80 12.09 7.16 7.58
N HIS A 81 13.08 6.55 8.26
CA HIS A 81 14.15 7.26 8.95
C HIS A 81 15.09 8.01 7.99
N ASP A 82 15.08 7.66 6.70
CA ASP A 82 15.80 8.37 5.64
C ASP A 82 15.09 9.67 5.21
N PHE A 83 13.90 9.95 5.75
CA PHE A 83 13.09 11.13 5.44
C PHE A 83 13.19 12.16 6.56
N LYS A 84 13.29 13.44 6.19
CA LYS A 84 13.27 14.56 7.14
C LYS A 84 11.83 14.95 7.46
N GLU A 85 11.55 15.21 8.74
CA GLU A 85 10.33 15.94 9.11
C GLU A 85 10.39 17.36 8.51
N ALA A 86 9.21 17.87 8.16
CA ALA A 86 9.03 19.03 7.33
C ALA A 86 9.43 20.37 8.01
N GLU A 87 10.46 21.09 7.55
CA GLU A 87 10.72 22.52 7.87
C GLU A 87 10.60 23.41 6.61
N ASP A 88 10.07 24.63 6.75
CA ASP A 88 9.31 25.42 5.76
C ASP A 88 9.98 25.87 4.44
N LEU A 89 11.22 25.46 4.09
CA LEU A 89 12.03 26.23 3.12
C LEU A 89 12.47 25.58 1.79
N GLU A 90 12.00 24.40 1.36
CA GLU A 90 12.28 23.90 -0.01
C GLU A 90 11.06 23.27 -0.72
N ASP A 91 11.18 23.06 -2.04
CA ASP A 91 10.19 22.38 -2.89
C ASP A 91 10.24 20.85 -2.65
N TYR A 92 9.19 20.28 -2.08
CA TYR A 92 9.11 18.85 -1.72
C TYR A 92 7.74 18.24 -2.04
N ILE A 93 7.70 16.90 -2.17
CA ILE A 93 6.42 16.16 -2.10
C ILE A 93 6.10 15.91 -0.63
N ASN A 94 4.94 16.39 -0.21
CA ASN A 94 4.37 16.25 1.12
C ASN A 94 3.67 14.89 1.26
N ILE A 95 4.07 14.09 2.25
CA ILE A 95 3.47 12.77 2.52
C ILE A 95 3.00 12.68 3.97
N TYR A 96 1.72 12.36 4.18
CA TYR A 96 1.14 12.20 5.50
C TYR A 96 1.25 10.75 6.00
N TYR A 97 1.71 10.57 7.24
CA TYR A 97 1.74 9.27 7.93
C TYR A 97 1.63 9.47 9.45
N LYS A 98 0.75 8.72 10.13
CA LYS A 98 0.50 8.84 11.59
C LYS A 98 0.36 10.29 12.09
N ASN A 99 -0.44 11.11 11.38
CA ASN A 99 -0.66 12.55 11.65
C ASN A 99 0.60 13.43 11.57
N LYS A 100 1.70 12.91 11.01
CA LYS A 100 2.92 13.67 10.71
C LYS A 100 3.04 13.90 9.22
N LEU A 101 3.71 14.99 8.87
CA LEU A 101 4.03 15.35 7.49
C LEU A 101 5.52 15.12 7.24
N TYR A 102 5.82 14.23 6.30
CA TYR A 102 7.18 13.92 5.85
C TYR A 102 7.45 14.65 4.53
N LYS A 103 8.65 15.21 4.37
CA LYS A 103 9.10 15.85 3.13
C LYS A 103 9.99 14.91 2.34
N MET A 104 9.59 14.64 1.10
CA MET A 104 10.36 13.83 0.16
C MET A 104 11.14 14.74 -0.80
N PRO A 105 12.48 14.64 -0.89
CA PRO A 105 13.30 15.47 -1.77
C PRO A 105 12.87 15.32 -3.25
N PHE A 106 12.64 16.45 -3.92
CA PHE A 106 12.10 16.49 -5.28
C PHE A 106 13.10 16.03 -6.37
N LYS A 107 14.34 15.68 -6.02
CA LYS A 107 15.42 15.48 -7.01
C LYS A 107 16.16 14.14 -6.89
N ARG A 108 16.01 13.37 -7.99
CA ARG A 108 16.96 12.41 -8.62
C ARG A 108 16.90 10.94 -8.22
N SER A 109 15.78 10.28 -8.52
CA SER A 109 15.75 8.98 -9.20
C SER A 109 14.31 8.50 -9.29
N GLU A 110 13.84 8.15 -10.49
CA GLU A 110 12.51 7.56 -10.70
C GLU A 110 12.36 6.14 -10.10
N LEU A 111 13.40 5.62 -9.43
CA LEU A 111 13.52 4.24 -8.93
C LEU A 111 13.74 4.15 -7.40
N SER A 112 13.45 5.19 -6.63
CA SER A 112 14.00 5.37 -5.29
C SER A 112 12.98 5.11 -4.16
N LEU A 113 13.49 4.87 -2.96
CA LEU A 113 12.82 4.60 -1.68
C LEU A 113 11.51 5.40 -1.45
N GLU A 114 11.51 6.61 -1.97
CA GLU A 114 10.43 7.56 -2.14
C GLU A 114 9.16 6.97 -2.76
N ARG A 115 9.24 6.31 -3.92
CA ARG A 115 8.08 5.66 -4.54
C ARG A 115 7.59 4.50 -3.69
N LYS A 116 8.52 3.70 -3.16
CA LYS A 116 8.20 2.57 -2.28
C LYS A 116 7.38 3.02 -1.07
N LEU A 117 7.82 4.07 -0.38
CA LEU A 117 7.13 4.60 0.80
C LEU A 117 5.84 5.33 0.46
N LEU A 118 5.80 6.10 -0.62
CA LEU A 118 4.56 6.74 -1.09
C LEU A 118 3.47 5.72 -1.42
N LYS A 119 3.84 4.59 -2.03
CA LYS A 119 2.90 3.49 -2.34
C LYS A 119 2.44 2.80 -1.06
N ALA A 120 3.35 2.53 -0.12
CA ALA A 120 3.03 1.92 1.17
C ALA A 120 2.13 2.81 2.04
N MET A 121 2.44 4.10 2.17
CA MET A 121 1.63 5.07 2.92
C MET A 121 0.25 5.29 2.26
N SER A 122 0.20 5.39 0.92
CA SER A 122 -1.08 5.49 0.20
C SER A 122 -1.94 4.25 0.37
N LEU A 123 -1.34 3.06 0.44
CA LEU A 123 -2.05 1.83 0.77
C LEU A 123 -2.50 1.86 2.24
N TYR A 124 -1.63 2.27 3.17
CA TYR A 124 -1.95 2.38 4.59
C TYR A 124 -3.18 3.27 4.81
N ASP A 125 -3.26 4.44 4.20
CA ASP A 125 -4.43 5.33 4.34
C ASP A 125 -5.75 4.72 3.84
N LYS A 126 -5.66 3.84 2.83
CA LYS A 126 -6.84 3.12 2.34
C LYS A 126 -7.34 2.11 3.37
N PHE A 127 -6.43 1.50 4.15
CA PHE A 127 -6.73 0.44 5.12
C PHE A 127 -6.89 0.95 6.55
N ASN A 128 -6.26 2.08 6.90
CA ASN A 128 -6.27 2.65 8.24
C ASN A 128 -7.70 3.01 8.64
N ASP A 129 -8.09 2.57 9.82
CA ASP A 129 -9.44 2.62 10.35
C ASP A 129 -9.42 3.17 11.78
N PRO A 130 -9.31 4.51 11.94
CA PRO A 130 -9.25 5.12 13.26
C PRO A 130 -10.51 4.86 14.11
N ASN A 131 -11.61 4.40 13.50
CA ASN A 131 -12.90 4.21 14.15
C ASN A 131 -13.38 2.75 14.16
N ASN A 132 -12.56 1.78 13.74
CA ASN A 132 -12.91 0.35 13.65
C ASN A 132 -14.20 0.04 12.83
N SER A 133 -14.59 0.95 11.94
CA SER A 133 -15.90 0.95 11.27
C SER A 133 -15.84 0.60 9.78
N ASN A 134 -14.63 0.47 9.21
CA ASN A 134 -14.45 0.44 7.77
C ASN A 134 -14.46 -1.00 7.21
N ILE A 135 -15.46 -1.32 6.38
CA ILE A 135 -15.49 -2.52 5.56
C ILE A 135 -14.53 -2.31 4.39
N ILE A 136 -13.55 -3.21 4.22
CA ILE A 136 -12.63 -3.21 3.07
C ILE A 136 -12.97 -4.39 2.17
N GLU A 137 -13.41 -4.12 0.95
CA GLU A 137 -13.75 -5.14 -0.05
C GLU A 137 -12.70 -5.13 -1.16
N ILE A 138 -12.24 -6.32 -1.54
CA ILE A 138 -11.34 -6.54 -2.68
C ILE A 138 -12.12 -7.30 -3.74
N LYS A 139 -12.19 -6.72 -4.95
CA LYS A 139 -12.89 -7.31 -6.10
C LYS A 139 -11.94 -7.48 -7.28
N PHE A 140 -12.09 -8.59 -7.99
CA PHE A 140 -11.34 -8.91 -9.20
C PHE A 140 -12.26 -8.81 -10.42
N ASN A 141 -11.75 -8.16 -11.47
CA ASN A 141 -12.40 -7.98 -12.76
C ASN A 141 -11.54 -8.55 -13.89
#